data_AF-A0A7J6FS68-F1
#
_entry.id   AF-A0A7J6FS68-F1
#
_cell.length_a   1.000
_cell.length_b   1.000
_cell.length_c   1.000
_cell.angle_alpha   90.00
_cell.angle_beta   90.00
_cell.angle_gamma   90.00
#
_symmetry.space_group_name_H-M   'P 1'
#
loop_
_entity.id
_entity.type
_entity.pdbx_description
1 polymer ?
#
loop_
_entity_poly.entity_id
_entity_poly.type
_entity_poly.pdbx_seq_one_letter_code
_entity_poly.pdbx_strand_id
1 'polypeptide(L)'
;MALRVILTKKLLRSGFHPQPTSQIVLSRGFQTFSLPDLPYDYGALEPAISGEIMQLHHQKHHQAYVTNYNKALEQLHEAISKGDSATVAKLQSAIKFNGGGSLTSPLTTLCVIEGGGEPPKGSLGWAIDTDFGSLDALVKKISTEGAALQGSGWVWLALDKELKKLVVETTPNQDPLVTKGASLVPLLGIDVWEHAYYLQYKNVRPDYLKNIWKVINWKYANEVRSMRCVRKRRRAGRGWGAGSKGSPGCRGATSEQGDARARGVADVQGATGAVVHGELRVLGACPLVALHVGGLSRVERSRAGWTHI
;
A
#
# COMPACT_ATOMS: atom_id res chain seq x y z
N MET A 1 95.67 8.39 -13.01
CA MET A 1 94.96 7.80 -11.85
C MET A 1 93.81 8.73 -11.50
N ALA A 2 92.54 8.34 -11.32
CA ALA A 2 91.85 7.07 -11.41
C ALA A 2 90.34 7.33 -11.58
N LEU A 3 89.69 6.37 -12.25
CA LEU A 3 88.30 5.92 -12.26
C LEU A 3 87.09 6.86 -12.45
N ARG A 4 86.36 6.50 -13.51
CA ARG A 4 84.94 6.70 -13.84
C ARG A 4 84.00 6.27 -12.71
N VAL A 5 82.84 6.93 -12.58
CA VAL A 5 81.52 6.27 -12.49
C VAL A 5 80.47 7.13 -13.20
N ILE A 6 79.83 6.55 -14.21
CA ILE A 6 78.62 7.03 -14.88
C ILE A 6 77.43 6.50 -14.06
N LEU A 7 76.49 7.36 -13.66
CA LEU A 7 75.19 6.91 -13.15
C LEU A 7 74.06 7.65 -13.86
N THR A 8 73.48 6.97 -14.83
CA THR A 8 72.24 7.29 -15.52
C THR A 8 71.05 7.10 -14.57
N LYS A 9 70.32 8.17 -14.26
CA LYS A 9 69.00 8.07 -13.61
C LYS A 9 67.90 8.15 -14.66
N LYS A 10 67.29 6.99 -14.91
CA LYS A 10 66.07 6.81 -15.72
C LYS A 10 64.92 7.67 -15.18
N LEU A 11 64.28 8.41 -16.09
CA LEU A 11 62.97 9.02 -15.91
C LEU A 11 61.92 7.94 -15.65
N LEU A 12 61.31 7.94 -14.47
CA LEU A 12 60.06 7.22 -14.20
C LEU A 12 58.89 8.15 -14.56
N ARG A 13 58.41 8.02 -15.80
CA ARG A 13 57.14 8.59 -16.25
C ARG A 13 56.03 7.70 -15.71
N SER A 14 55.40 8.08 -14.60
CA SER A 14 54.19 7.42 -14.10
C SER A 14 53.04 7.73 -15.04
N GLY A 15 52.76 6.83 -15.99
CA GLY A 15 51.54 6.87 -16.77
C GLY A 15 50.35 6.57 -15.87
N PHE A 16 49.61 7.61 -15.48
CA PHE A 16 48.24 7.44 -15.03
C PHE A 16 47.41 7.04 -16.24
N HIS A 17 47.09 5.76 -16.35
CA HIS A 17 46.09 5.26 -17.27
C HIS A 17 44.73 5.43 -16.58
N PRO A 18 43.84 6.32 -17.04
CA PRO A 18 42.47 6.30 -16.58
C PRO A 18 41.83 5.01 -17.09
N GLN A 19 41.63 4.05 -16.19
CA GLN A 19 40.75 2.93 -16.44
C GLN A 19 39.36 3.49 -16.79
N PRO A 20 38.74 3.09 -17.90
CA PRO A 20 37.36 3.44 -18.14
C PRO A 20 36.54 2.71 -17.07
N THR A 21 36.09 3.45 -16.06
CA THR A 21 35.03 2.98 -15.18
C THR A 21 33.83 2.73 -16.07
N SER A 22 33.58 1.46 -16.41
CA SER A 22 32.29 1.08 -16.97
C SER A 22 31.28 1.38 -15.87
N GLN A 23 30.62 2.52 -15.99
CA GLN A 23 29.41 2.76 -15.22
C GLN A 23 28.43 1.72 -15.73
N ILE A 24 28.27 0.64 -14.96
CA ILE A 24 27.13 -0.24 -15.10
C ILE A 24 25.93 0.63 -14.76
N VAL A 25 25.38 1.31 -15.76
CA VAL A 25 24.04 1.86 -15.71
C VAL A 25 23.14 0.64 -15.62
N LEU A 26 22.81 0.25 -14.39
CA LEU A 26 21.72 -0.67 -14.14
C LEU A 26 20.45 0.06 -14.58
N SER A 27 20.15 -0.01 -15.87
CA SER A 27 18.84 0.31 -16.42
C SER A 27 17.88 -0.74 -15.86
N ARG A 28 17.38 -0.50 -14.64
CA ARG A 28 16.19 -1.17 -14.15
C ARG A 28 15.09 -0.76 -15.12
N GLY A 29 14.63 -1.70 -15.95
CA GLY A 29 13.44 -1.49 -16.78
C GLY A 29 12.28 -1.03 -15.90
N PHE A 30 11.48 -0.09 -16.39
CA PHE A 30 10.25 0.30 -15.71
C PHE A 30 9.19 -0.78 -15.93
N GLN A 31 8.29 -0.96 -14.96
CA GLN A 31 7.15 -1.87 -15.10
C GLN A 31 5.94 -1.10 -15.63
N THR A 32 5.17 -1.75 -16.49
CA THR A 32 3.86 -1.26 -16.91
C THR A 32 2.78 -1.73 -15.94
N PHE A 33 1.73 -0.93 -15.82
CA PHE A 33 0.56 -1.20 -15.00
C PHE A 33 -0.58 -1.69 -15.89
N SER A 34 -1.38 -2.63 -15.39
CA SER A 34 -2.63 -3.08 -16.02
C SER A 34 -3.82 -2.65 -15.18
N LEU A 35 -4.99 -2.52 -15.81
CA LEU A 35 -6.24 -2.35 -15.09
C LEU A 35 -6.53 -3.64 -14.31
N PRO A 36 -6.66 -3.59 -12.97
CA PRO A 36 -6.94 -4.78 -12.18
C PRO A 36 -8.40 -5.19 -12.32
N ASP A 37 -8.68 -6.48 -12.44
CA ASP A 37 -10.06 -6.97 -12.42
C ASP A 37 -10.74 -6.69 -11.08
N LEU A 38 -12.05 -6.42 -11.14
CA LEU A 38 -12.86 -6.28 -9.93
C LEU A 38 -13.11 -7.65 -9.29
N PRO A 39 -13.06 -7.76 -7.95
CA PRO A 39 -13.34 -9.02 -7.26
C PRO A 39 -14.85 -9.33 -7.17
N TYR A 40 -15.70 -8.56 -7.86
CA TYR A 40 -17.16 -8.67 -7.88
C TYR A 40 -17.73 -8.07 -9.18
N ASP A 41 -18.97 -8.42 -9.51
CA ASP A 41 -19.69 -7.87 -10.68
C ASP A 41 -20.00 -6.38 -10.52
N TYR A 42 -20.14 -5.64 -11.61
CA TYR A 42 -20.38 -4.19 -11.56
C TYR A 42 -21.61 -3.80 -10.72
N GLY A 43 -22.70 -4.57 -10.80
CA GLY A 43 -23.93 -4.33 -10.03
C GLY A 43 -23.88 -4.81 -8.57
N ALA A 44 -22.79 -5.42 -8.12
CA ALA A 44 -22.72 -6.03 -6.78
C ALA A 44 -22.82 -5.04 -5.62
N LEU A 45 -22.64 -3.73 -5.88
CA LEU A 45 -22.70 -2.67 -4.86
C LEU A 45 -24.07 -1.99 -4.81
N GLU A 46 -25.04 -2.44 -5.60
CA GLU A 46 -26.39 -1.89 -5.57
C GLU A 46 -27.11 -2.21 -4.25
N PRO A 47 -27.95 -1.28 -3.73
CA PRO A 47 -28.34 -0.01 -4.33
C PRO A 47 -27.41 1.18 -3.96
N ALA A 48 -26.31 0.94 -3.25
CA ALA A 48 -25.45 2.03 -2.79
C ALA A 48 -24.62 2.69 -3.91
N ILE A 49 -24.21 1.90 -4.90
CA ILE A 49 -23.58 2.40 -6.13
C ILE A 49 -24.12 1.58 -7.31
N SER A 50 -24.61 2.26 -8.35
CA SER A 50 -25.15 1.59 -9.53
C SER A 50 -24.09 0.84 -10.33
N GLY A 51 -24.49 -0.26 -10.97
CA GLY A 51 -23.61 -0.99 -11.88
C GLY A 51 -23.08 -0.15 -13.04
N GLU A 52 -23.88 0.80 -13.53
CA GLU A 52 -23.47 1.75 -14.57
C GLU A 52 -22.28 2.62 -14.12
N ILE A 53 -22.34 3.18 -12.90
CA ILE A 53 -21.24 3.95 -12.33
C ILE A 53 -20.01 3.05 -12.22
N MET A 54 -20.16 1.86 -11.66
CA MET A 54 -19.03 0.94 -11.46
C MET A 54 -18.35 0.54 -12.77
N GLN A 55 -19.14 0.29 -13.82
CA GLN A 55 -18.62 -0.06 -15.14
C GLN A 55 -17.85 1.12 -15.77
N LEU A 56 -18.42 2.33 -15.78
CA LEU A 56 -17.77 3.51 -16.35
C LEU A 56 -16.54 3.91 -15.55
N HIS A 57 -16.63 3.90 -14.22
CA HIS A 57 -15.52 4.21 -13.34
C HIS A 57 -14.34 3.28 -13.59
N HIS A 58 -14.58 1.97 -13.63
CA HIS A 58 -13.54 0.98 -13.87
C HIS A 58 -12.99 1.02 -15.30
N GLN A 59 -13.84 0.80 -16.31
CA GLN A 59 -13.40 0.58 -17.68
C GLN A 59 -13.01 1.85 -18.44
N LYS A 60 -13.42 3.03 -17.96
CA LYS A 60 -13.10 4.32 -18.61
C LYS A 60 -12.16 5.14 -17.75
N HIS A 61 -12.58 5.55 -16.55
CA HIS A 61 -11.79 6.48 -15.74
C HIS A 61 -10.49 5.83 -15.23
N HIS A 62 -10.57 4.67 -14.59
CA HIS A 62 -9.38 3.97 -14.09
C HIS A 62 -8.47 3.50 -15.23
N GLN A 63 -9.04 2.96 -16.30
CA GLN A 63 -8.28 2.58 -17.51
C GLN A 63 -7.50 3.77 -18.09
N ALA A 64 -8.10 4.96 -18.16
CA ALA A 64 -7.42 6.16 -18.64
C ALA A 64 -6.22 6.53 -17.75
N TYR A 65 -6.36 6.45 -16.42
CA TYR A 65 -5.24 6.68 -15.51
C TYR A 65 -4.12 5.66 -15.71
N VAL A 66 -4.43 4.37 -15.82
CA VAL A 66 -3.44 3.31 -16.08
C VAL A 66 -2.69 3.58 -17.39
N THR A 67 -3.41 3.84 -18.48
CA THR A 67 -2.82 4.10 -19.80
C THR A 67 -1.92 5.33 -19.78
N ASN A 68 -2.38 6.44 -19.20
CA ASN A 68 -1.63 7.68 -19.17
C ASN A 68 -0.45 7.62 -18.18
N TYR A 69 -0.57 6.83 -17.11
CA TYR A 69 0.54 6.60 -16.19
C TYR A 69 1.67 5.83 -16.85
N ASN A 70 1.36 4.76 -17.60
CA ASN A 70 2.36 4.01 -18.36
C ASN A 70 3.10 4.91 -19.37
N LYS A 71 2.35 5.72 -20.13
CA LYS A 71 2.94 6.71 -21.06
C LYS A 71 3.87 7.70 -20.35
N ALA A 72 3.46 8.20 -19.19
CA ALA A 72 4.29 9.12 -18.41
C ALA A 72 5.56 8.43 -17.86
N LEU A 73 5.47 7.16 -17.47
CA LEU A 73 6.63 6.37 -17.02
C LEU A 73 7.62 6.10 -18.14
N GLU A 74 7.14 5.78 -19.35
CA GLU A 74 7.97 5.64 -20.55
C GLU A 74 8.77 6.92 -20.83
N GLN A 75 8.07 8.06 -20.88
CA GLN A 75 8.69 9.37 -21.12
C GLN A 75 9.66 9.75 -19.99
N LEU A 76 9.33 9.43 -18.74
CA LEU A 76 10.19 9.69 -17.59
C LEU A 76 11.47 8.86 -17.67
N HIS A 77 11.36 7.58 -18.02
CA HIS A 77 12.50 6.70 -18.19
C HIS A 77 13.45 7.18 -19.29
N GLU A 78 12.91 7.61 -20.42
CA GLU A 78 13.68 8.20 -21.51
C GLU A 78 14.38 9.50 -21.08
N ALA A 79 13.66 10.40 -20.42
CA ALA A 79 14.21 11.68 -19.94
C ALA A 79 15.35 11.47 -18.93
N ILE A 80 15.18 10.54 -17.98
CA ILE A 80 16.24 10.17 -17.03
C ILE A 80 17.46 9.61 -17.77
N SER A 81 17.25 8.73 -18.74
CA SER A 81 18.34 8.10 -19.51
C SER A 81 19.13 9.12 -20.34
N LYS A 82 18.49 10.21 -20.77
CA LYS A 82 19.14 11.33 -21.48
C LYS A 82 19.71 12.41 -20.56
N GLY A 83 19.48 12.35 -19.25
CA GLY A 83 19.84 13.42 -18.32
C GLY A 83 19.02 14.71 -18.49
N ASP A 84 17.84 14.64 -19.11
CA ASP A 84 16.96 15.79 -19.35
C ASP A 84 16.13 16.12 -18.10
N SER A 85 16.76 16.85 -17.18
CA SER A 85 16.13 17.29 -15.93
C SER A 85 14.88 18.17 -16.13
N ALA A 86 14.80 18.93 -17.22
CA ALA A 86 13.66 19.80 -17.50
C ALA A 86 12.42 18.97 -17.86
N THR A 87 12.57 17.96 -18.71
CA THR A 87 11.48 17.02 -19.03
C THR A 87 11.09 16.18 -17.81
N VAL A 88 12.06 15.72 -17.01
CA VAL A 88 11.79 15.03 -15.73
C VAL A 88 10.90 15.88 -14.82
N ALA A 89 11.21 17.17 -14.68
CA ALA A 89 10.43 18.10 -13.87
C ALA A 89 9.02 18.32 -14.44
N LYS A 90 8.90 18.50 -15.77
CA LYS A 90 7.61 18.69 -16.47
C LYS A 90 6.68 17.49 -16.29
N LEU A 91 7.21 16.27 -16.27
CA LEU A 91 6.42 15.04 -16.16
C LEU A 91 5.86 14.80 -14.75
N GLN A 92 6.36 15.47 -13.70
CA GLN A 92 5.93 15.22 -12.33
C GLN A 92 4.42 15.39 -12.12
N SER A 93 3.80 16.36 -12.80
CA SER A 93 2.34 16.55 -12.71
C SER A 93 1.57 15.37 -13.30
N ALA A 94 2.00 14.85 -14.46
CA ALA A 94 1.35 13.71 -15.11
C ALA A 94 1.57 12.41 -14.33
N ILE A 95 2.77 12.22 -13.76
CA ILE A 95 3.09 11.10 -12.89
C ILE A 95 2.25 11.14 -11.63
N LYS A 96 2.15 12.31 -10.96
CA LYS A 96 1.35 12.46 -9.75
C LYS A 96 -0.13 12.20 -10.02
N PHE A 97 -0.69 12.81 -11.06
CA PHE A 97 -2.11 12.71 -11.36
C PHE A 97 -2.53 11.30 -11.82
N ASN A 98 -1.85 10.74 -12.84
CA ASN A 98 -2.23 9.43 -13.38
C ASN A 98 -1.73 8.28 -12.50
N GLY A 99 -0.55 8.41 -11.90
CA GLY A 99 -0.06 7.43 -10.92
C GLY A 99 -0.92 7.43 -9.66
N GLY A 100 -1.30 8.62 -9.19
CA GLY A 100 -2.25 8.80 -8.11
C GLY A 100 -3.59 8.11 -8.39
N GLY A 101 -4.24 8.40 -9.53
CA GLY A 101 -5.52 7.78 -9.89
C GLY A 101 -5.44 6.29 -10.28
N SER A 102 -4.28 5.82 -10.74
CA SER A 102 -4.06 4.39 -11.02
C SER A 102 -3.90 3.57 -9.73
N LEU A 103 -3.17 4.12 -8.75
CA LEU A 103 -2.89 3.46 -7.47
C LEU A 103 -4.01 3.68 -6.44
N THR A 104 -4.72 4.81 -6.54
CA THR A 104 -5.90 5.14 -5.75
C THR A 104 -7.12 4.58 -6.46
N SER A 105 -7.36 3.27 -6.32
CA SER A 105 -8.61 2.70 -6.81
C SER A 105 -9.61 2.60 -5.64
N PRO A 106 -10.74 3.33 -5.68
CA PRO A 106 -11.79 3.22 -4.65
C PRO A 106 -12.32 1.78 -4.59
N LEU A 107 -12.26 1.11 -5.74
CA LEU A 107 -12.81 -0.22 -6.01
C LEU A 107 -12.18 -1.29 -5.11
N THR A 108 -10.96 -1.09 -4.63
CA THR A 108 -10.32 -2.03 -3.68
C THR A 108 -10.81 -1.87 -2.25
N THR A 109 -11.40 -0.72 -1.92
CA THR A 109 -11.93 -0.40 -0.57
C THR A 109 -13.43 -0.69 -0.42
N LEU A 110 -14.07 -1.10 -1.51
CA LEU A 110 -15.47 -1.49 -1.57
C LEU A 110 -15.56 -3.00 -1.77
N CYS A 111 -16.53 -3.67 -1.15
CA CYS A 111 -16.84 -5.08 -1.41
C CYS A 111 -18.09 -5.48 -0.65
N VAL A 112 -19.08 -6.06 -1.33
CA VAL A 112 -20.27 -6.63 -0.65
C VAL A 112 -20.05 -8.09 -0.24
N ILE A 113 -19.31 -8.87 -1.03
CA ILE A 113 -19.08 -10.32 -0.81
C ILE A 113 -18.35 -10.59 0.51
N GLU A 114 -17.58 -9.64 1.02
CA GLU A 114 -16.82 -9.75 2.27
C GLU A 114 -17.53 -9.07 3.46
N GLY A 115 -18.86 -9.00 3.42
CA GLY A 115 -19.68 -8.37 4.47
C GLY A 115 -19.70 -6.86 4.39
N GLY A 116 -19.82 -6.30 3.17
CA GLY A 116 -19.84 -4.85 2.94
C GLY A 116 -20.74 -4.12 3.93
N GLY A 117 -20.21 -3.06 4.54
CA GLY A 117 -20.91 -2.24 5.53
C GLY A 117 -21.00 -2.82 6.94
N GLU A 118 -20.59 -4.06 7.18
CA GLU A 118 -20.49 -4.61 8.54
C GLU A 118 -19.43 -3.86 9.36
N PRO A 119 -19.77 -3.34 10.56
CA PRO A 119 -18.84 -2.58 11.38
C PRO A 119 -17.49 -3.29 11.60
N PRO A 120 -16.36 -2.55 11.57
CA PRO A 120 -15.04 -3.13 11.75
C PRO A 120 -14.92 -3.74 13.16
N LYS A 121 -14.59 -5.03 13.22
CA LYS A 121 -14.35 -5.75 14.47
C LYS A 121 -12.86 -5.75 14.85
N GLY A 122 -12.57 -6.15 16.09
CA GLY A 122 -11.21 -6.38 16.55
C GLY A 122 -10.37 -5.10 16.64
N SER A 123 -9.11 -5.19 16.23
CA SER A 123 -8.12 -4.13 16.48
C SER A 123 -8.40 -2.80 15.76
N LEU A 124 -9.10 -2.83 14.62
CA LEU A 124 -9.49 -1.61 13.92
C LEU A 124 -10.70 -0.95 14.59
N GLY A 125 -11.72 -1.72 14.98
CA GLY A 125 -12.87 -1.20 15.72
C GLY A 125 -12.44 -0.47 17.01
N TRP A 126 -11.61 -1.12 17.83
CA TRP A 126 -11.03 -0.52 19.03
C TRP A 126 -10.24 0.76 18.75
N ALA A 127 -9.49 0.81 17.65
CA ALA A 127 -8.74 2.00 17.28
C ALA A 127 -9.66 3.15 16.84
N ILE A 128 -10.74 2.82 16.13
CA ILE A 128 -11.76 3.80 15.75
C ILE A 128 -12.42 4.38 16.99
N ASP A 129 -12.83 3.52 17.95
CA ASP A 129 -13.43 3.98 19.21
C ASP A 129 -12.43 4.83 20.02
N THR A 130 -11.15 4.48 20.02
CA THR A 130 -10.10 5.24 20.73
C THR A 130 -9.84 6.60 20.10
N ASP A 131 -9.73 6.67 18.77
CA ASP A 131 -9.28 7.89 18.08
C ASP A 131 -10.45 8.82 17.72
N PHE A 132 -11.67 8.30 17.56
CA PHE A 132 -12.85 9.06 17.15
C PHE A 132 -14.02 8.98 18.15
N GLY A 133 -13.95 8.13 19.17
CA GLY A 133 -15.01 7.91 20.16
C GLY A 133 -16.03 6.85 19.74
N SER A 134 -16.39 6.78 18.46
CA SER A 134 -17.24 5.72 17.89
C SER A 134 -17.12 5.65 16.37
N LEU A 135 -17.61 4.56 15.78
CA LEU A 135 -17.77 4.45 14.33
C LEU A 135 -18.66 5.55 13.76
N ASP A 136 -19.76 5.89 14.43
CA ASP A 136 -20.68 6.95 13.99
C ASP A 136 -20.00 8.32 13.95
N ALA A 137 -19.13 8.61 14.92
CA ALA A 137 -18.35 9.84 14.96
C ALA A 137 -17.35 9.90 13.79
N LEU A 138 -16.70 8.77 13.46
CA LEU A 138 -15.84 8.66 12.28
C LEU A 138 -16.62 8.86 10.98
N VAL A 139 -17.75 8.16 10.82
CA VAL A 139 -18.64 8.25 9.65
C VAL A 139 -19.10 9.70 9.45
N LYS A 140 -19.50 10.37 10.52
CA LYS A 140 -19.90 11.78 10.50
C LYS A 140 -18.73 12.67 10.08
N LYS A 141 -17.54 12.50 10.65
CA LYS A 141 -16.36 13.28 10.28
C LYS A 141 -16.03 13.12 8.79
N ILE A 142 -15.90 11.89 8.30
CA ILE A 142 -15.60 11.63 6.88
C ILE A 142 -16.67 12.22 5.96
N SER A 143 -17.95 12.05 6.30
CA SER A 143 -19.05 12.60 5.50
C SER A 143 -19.04 14.13 5.47
N THR A 144 -18.72 14.79 6.59
CA THR A 144 -18.58 16.25 6.66
C THR A 144 -17.40 16.73 5.81
N GLU A 145 -16.23 16.11 5.93
CA GLU A 145 -15.03 16.50 5.16
C GLU A 145 -15.25 16.27 3.65
N GLY A 146 -15.91 15.18 3.26
CA GLY A 146 -16.21 14.88 1.85
C GLY A 146 -17.25 15.79 1.22
N ALA A 147 -18.26 16.20 1.99
CA ALA A 147 -19.24 17.19 1.54
C ALA A 147 -18.61 18.58 1.40
N ALA A 148 -17.67 18.95 2.27
CA ALA A 148 -17.00 20.24 2.28
C ALA A 148 -15.86 20.35 1.22
N LEU A 149 -15.38 19.23 0.68
CA LEU A 149 -14.29 19.21 -0.30
C LEU A 149 -14.70 19.97 -1.57
N GLN A 150 -13.99 21.05 -1.87
CA GLN A 150 -14.26 21.88 -3.05
C GLN A 150 -13.69 21.23 -4.31
N GLY A 151 -14.56 21.00 -5.30
CA GLY A 151 -14.19 20.35 -6.55
C GLY A 151 -14.02 18.84 -6.41
N SER A 152 -13.02 18.33 -7.12
CA SER A 152 -12.69 16.90 -7.20
C SER A 152 -11.69 16.48 -6.15
N GLY A 153 -11.84 15.29 -5.59
CA GLY A 153 -10.88 14.77 -4.61
C GLY A 153 -11.33 13.51 -3.90
N TRP A 154 -10.65 13.26 -2.79
CA TRP A 154 -10.77 12.05 -2.00
C TRP A 154 -10.85 12.37 -0.51
N VAL A 155 -11.58 11.54 0.22
CA VAL A 155 -11.54 11.49 1.69
C VAL A 155 -10.98 10.16 2.14
N TRP A 156 -10.06 10.21 3.09
CA TRP A 156 -9.29 9.05 3.52
C TRP A 156 -9.47 8.79 5.00
N LEU A 157 -9.64 7.52 5.36
CA LEU A 157 -9.22 7.03 6.68
C LEU A 157 -7.82 6.46 6.53
N ALA A 158 -6.91 6.92 7.38
CA ALA A 158 -5.51 6.52 7.31
C ALA A 158 -4.95 6.11 8.67
N LEU A 159 -3.93 5.26 8.65
CA LEU A 159 -3.03 5.05 9.79
C LEU A 159 -1.82 5.96 9.64
N ASP A 160 -1.61 6.84 10.60
CA ASP A 160 -0.32 7.49 10.79
C ASP A 160 0.61 6.51 11.52
N LYS A 161 1.68 6.06 10.85
CA LYS A 161 2.64 5.10 11.41
C LYS A 161 3.53 5.69 12.52
N GLU A 162 3.71 7.00 12.54
CA GLU A 162 4.56 7.70 13.51
C GLU A 162 3.77 7.93 14.80
N LEU A 163 2.57 8.48 14.67
CA LEU A 163 1.67 8.72 15.80
C LEU A 163 0.97 7.43 16.28
N LYS A 164 0.93 6.40 15.42
CA LYS A 164 0.17 5.15 15.63
C LYS A 164 -1.32 5.39 15.85
N LYS A 165 -1.86 6.43 15.21
CA LYS A 165 -3.26 6.85 15.31
C LYS A 165 -3.94 6.80 13.97
N LEU A 166 -5.25 6.63 14.01
CA LEU A 166 -6.10 6.86 12.86
C LEU A 166 -6.31 8.36 12.65
N VAL A 167 -6.28 8.78 11.39
CA VAL A 167 -6.53 10.17 10.98
C VAL A 167 -7.48 10.18 9.79
N VAL A 168 -8.22 11.27 9.65
CA VAL A 168 -9.04 11.56 8.47
C VAL A 168 -8.39 12.70 7.71
N GLU A 169 -8.13 12.49 6.42
CA GLU A 169 -7.47 13.46 5.55
C GLU A 169 -8.24 13.59 4.23
N THR A 170 -8.08 14.73 3.58
CA THR A 170 -8.58 14.96 2.22
C THR A 170 -7.45 15.25 1.27
N THR A 171 -7.57 14.79 0.03
CA THR A 171 -6.64 15.16 -1.05
C THR A 171 -7.40 15.68 -2.26
N PRO A 172 -6.90 16.75 -2.92
CA PRO A 172 -7.52 17.28 -4.12
C PRO A 172 -7.18 16.38 -5.32
N ASN A 173 -8.07 16.38 -6.31
CA ASN A 173 -7.91 15.68 -7.57
C ASN A 173 -7.53 14.20 -7.37
N GLN A 174 -6.41 13.78 -7.94
CA GLN A 174 -5.87 12.41 -7.80
C GLN A 174 -4.59 12.39 -6.96
N ASP A 175 -4.36 13.41 -6.13
CA ASP A 175 -3.19 13.39 -5.26
C ASP A 175 -3.31 12.21 -4.27
N PRO A 176 -2.37 11.25 -4.28
CA PRO A 176 -2.45 10.11 -3.37
C PRO A 176 -2.15 10.57 -1.95
N LEU A 177 -2.76 9.93 -0.95
CA LEU A 177 -2.60 10.31 0.47
C LEU A 177 -1.14 10.49 0.93
N VAL A 178 -0.19 9.75 0.34
CA VAL A 178 1.24 9.87 0.67
C VAL A 178 1.80 11.29 0.47
N THR A 179 1.17 12.12 -0.36
CA THR A 179 1.57 13.53 -0.55
C THR A 179 1.30 14.40 0.69
N LYS A 180 0.39 13.98 1.57
CA LYS A 180 0.15 14.61 2.89
C LYS A 180 1.16 14.16 3.94
N GLY A 181 1.80 13.01 3.75
CA GLY A 181 2.84 12.51 4.64
C GLY A 181 3.25 11.08 4.32
N ALA A 182 4.56 10.81 4.31
CA ALA A 182 5.10 9.47 4.06
C ALA A 182 4.79 8.45 5.19
N SER A 183 4.41 8.95 6.36
CA SER A 183 3.94 8.16 7.50
C SER A 183 2.50 7.67 7.34
N LEU A 184 1.70 8.29 6.45
CA LEU A 184 0.30 7.98 6.26
C LEU A 184 0.13 6.73 5.39
N VAL A 185 -0.73 5.83 5.84
CA VAL A 185 -1.12 4.62 5.10
C VAL A 185 -2.62 4.64 4.91
N PRO A 186 -3.13 4.67 3.66
CA PRO A 186 -4.57 4.66 3.43
C PRO A 186 -5.15 3.31 3.86
N LEU A 187 -6.25 3.36 4.61
CA LEU A 187 -7.04 2.18 5.01
C LEU A 187 -8.36 2.13 4.23
N LEU A 188 -8.97 3.30 4.00
CA LEU A 188 -10.18 3.51 3.22
C LEU A 188 -10.02 4.83 2.45
N GLY A 189 -10.49 4.87 1.20
CA GLY A 189 -10.58 6.07 0.38
C GLY A 189 -11.97 6.16 -0.26
N ILE A 190 -12.65 7.28 -0.08
CA ILE A 190 -13.94 7.57 -0.71
C ILE A 190 -13.72 8.61 -1.80
N ASP A 191 -14.10 8.25 -3.03
CA ASP A 191 -14.04 9.13 -4.20
C ASP A 191 -15.19 10.14 -4.13
N VAL A 192 -14.88 11.43 -4.12
CA VAL A 192 -15.89 12.51 -4.19
C VAL A 192 -15.81 13.31 -5.49
N TRP A 193 -15.14 12.79 -6.51
CA TRP A 193 -15.30 13.24 -7.89
C TRP A 193 -16.74 13.00 -8.36
N GLU A 194 -17.28 13.92 -9.17
CA GLU A 194 -18.65 13.81 -9.67
C GLU A 194 -18.88 12.52 -10.46
N HIS A 195 -17.89 12.02 -11.21
CA HIS A 195 -18.01 10.74 -11.93
C HIS A 195 -18.32 9.54 -11.02
N ALA A 196 -18.04 9.62 -9.71
CA ALA A 196 -18.27 8.54 -8.77
C ALA A 196 -19.73 8.43 -8.30
N TYR A 197 -20.55 9.46 -8.50
CA TYR A 197 -21.92 9.49 -7.98
C TYR A 197 -22.95 10.16 -8.88
N TYR A 198 -22.56 11.01 -9.83
CA TYR A 198 -23.48 11.93 -10.51
C TYR A 198 -24.58 11.21 -11.31
N LEU A 199 -24.29 10.05 -11.90
CA LEU A 199 -25.31 9.30 -12.64
C LEU A 199 -26.49 8.85 -11.75
N GLN A 200 -26.24 8.57 -10.48
CA GLN A 200 -27.23 8.07 -9.52
C GLN A 200 -27.74 9.15 -8.55
N TYR A 201 -26.85 9.99 -8.03
CA TYR A 201 -27.15 10.98 -6.97
C TYR A 201 -27.17 12.43 -7.49
N LYS A 202 -26.84 12.66 -8.75
CA LYS A 202 -26.78 14.01 -9.37
C LYS A 202 -25.90 14.95 -8.53
N ASN A 203 -26.40 16.14 -8.23
CA ASN A 203 -25.71 17.14 -7.41
C ASN A 203 -25.74 16.82 -5.89
N VAL A 204 -26.42 15.76 -5.45
CA VAL A 204 -26.64 15.45 -4.03
C VAL A 204 -25.53 14.55 -3.49
N ARG A 205 -24.28 15.04 -3.51
CA ARG A 205 -23.12 14.35 -2.93
C ARG A 205 -23.35 13.84 -1.49
N PRO A 206 -24.07 14.56 -0.59
CA PRO A 206 -24.36 14.05 0.75
C PRO A 206 -25.14 12.73 0.76
N ASP A 207 -26.01 12.47 -0.21
CA ASP A 207 -26.77 11.22 -0.29
C ASP A 207 -25.89 10.05 -0.73
N TYR A 208 -24.93 10.30 -1.62
CA TYR A 208 -23.87 9.33 -1.93
C TYR A 208 -23.05 8.99 -0.69
N LEU A 209 -22.57 10.02 0.03
CA LEU A 209 -21.77 9.86 1.26
C LEU A 209 -22.55 9.19 2.40
N LYS A 210 -23.88 9.27 2.40
CA LYS A 210 -24.74 8.52 3.32
C LYS A 210 -24.81 7.03 2.96
N ASN A 211 -24.87 6.68 1.68
CA ASN A 211 -25.09 5.32 1.23
C ASN A 211 -23.82 4.48 1.07
N ILE A 212 -22.67 5.12 0.76
CA ILE A 212 -21.40 4.43 0.52
C ILE A 212 -20.96 3.52 1.67
N TRP A 213 -21.34 3.86 2.91
CA TRP A 213 -21.03 3.09 4.12
C TRP A 213 -21.57 1.66 4.10
N LYS A 214 -22.62 1.39 3.33
CA LYS A 214 -23.22 0.05 3.18
C LYS A 214 -22.35 -0.92 2.39
N VAL A 215 -21.34 -0.43 1.67
CA VAL A 215 -20.51 -1.23 0.76
C VAL A 215 -19.02 -1.12 1.05
N ILE A 216 -18.65 -0.49 2.18
CA ILE A 216 -17.26 -0.39 2.62
C ILE A 216 -16.73 -1.76 3.05
N ASN A 217 -15.55 -2.11 2.54
CA ASN A 217 -14.82 -3.31 2.89
C ASN A 217 -13.95 -3.09 4.14
N TRP A 218 -14.55 -3.21 5.32
CA TRP A 218 -13.83 -3.09 6.60
C TRP A 218 -12.83 -4.22 6.85
N LYS A 219 -12.98 -5.38 6.18
CA LYS A 219 -12.01 -6.47 6.22
C LYS A 219 -10.69 -6.05 5.57
N TYR A 220 -10.74 -5.44 4.38
CA TYR A 220 -9.56 -4.88 3.71
C TYR A 220 -8.84 -3.86 4.60
N ALA A 221 -9.57 -2.91 5.20
CA ALA A 221 -9.00 -1.92 6.10
C ALA A 221 -8.28 -2.57 7.30
N ASN A 222 -8.87 -3.63 7.86
CA ASN A 222 -8.28 -4.45 8.91
C ASN A 222 -6.98 -5.15 8.47
N GLU A 223 -6.96 -5.73 7.27
CA GLU A 223 -5.81 -6.43 6.71
C GLU A 223 -4.64 -5.47 6.44
N VAL A 224 -4.90 -4.31 5.84
CA VAL A 224 -3.88 -3.29 5.58
C VAL A 224 -3.25 -2.82 6.89
N ARG A 225 -4.06 -2.55 7.91
CA ARG A 225 -3.58 -2.19 9.25
C ARG A 225 -2.71 -3.30 9.84
N SER A 226 -3.18 -4.54 9.77
CA SER A 226 -2.51 -5.72 10.34
C SER A 226 -1.17 -6.03 9.67
N MET A 227 -1.10 -6.06 8.34
CA MET A 227 0.14 -6.31 7.59
C MET A 227 1.23 -5.30 7.94
N ARG A 228 0.85 -4.04 8.15
CA ARG A 228 1.77 -2.94 8.47
C ARG A 228 2.24 -3.02 9.93
N CYS A 229 1.41 -3.49 10.85
CA CYS A 229 1.80 -3.78 12.24
C CYS A 229 2.73 -5.01 12.35
N VAL A 230 2.47 -6.09 11.60
CA VAL A 230 3.22 -7.36 11.69
C VAL A 230 4.61 -7.28 11.05
N ARG A 231 4.80 -6.47 9.99
CA ARG A 231 6.11 -6.34 9.32
C ARG A 231 7.22 -5.84 10.26
N LYS A 232 6.89 -5.18 11.37
CA LYS A 232 7.85 -4.80 12.42
C LYS A 232 8.26 -5.97 13.34
N ARG A 233 7.35 -6.90 13.68
CA ARG A 233 7.68 -8.05 14.54
C ARG A 233 8.71 -9.00 13.90
N ARG A 234 8.63 -9.22 12.58
CA ARG A 234 9.62 -10.06 11.86
C ARG A 234 11.00 -9.41 11.68
N ARG A 235 11.12 -8.07 11.73
CA ARG A 235 12.42 -7.38 11.75
C ARG A 235 13.03 -7.34 13.15
N ALA A 236 12.21 -7.31 14.20
CA ALA A 236 12.68 -7.39 15.58
C ALA A 236 13.12 -8.81 16.02
N GLY A 237 12.65 -9.86 15.34
CA GLY A 237 13.01 -11.26 15.64
C GLY A 237 14.29 -11.79 14.96
N ARG A 238 15.06 -10.94 14.28
CA ARG A 238 16.38 -11.29 13.69
C ARG A 238 17.44 -10.35 14.24
N GLY A 239 17.73 -10.48 15.52
CA GLY A 239 18.79 -9.78 16.23
C GLY A 239 19.33 -10.64 17.36
N TRP A 240 20.46 -11.29 17.08
CA TRP A 240 21.43 -11.91 18.00
C TRP A 240 20.98 -13.11 18.84
N GLY A 241 21.49 -14.27 18.44
CA GLY A 241 21.80 -15.33 19.38
C GLY A 241 23.09 -15.00 20.14
N ALA A 242 22.99 -14.94 21.46
CA ALA A 242 24.10 -15.20 22.37
C ALA A 242 23.48 -15.92 23.58
N GLY A 243 23.92 -17.16 23.82
CA GLY A 243 23.41 -17.99 24.87
C GLY A 243 23.78 -17.46 26.27
N SER A 244 22.86 -17.61 27.22
CA SER A 244 23.20 -17.84 28.62
C SER A 244 22.07 -18.62 29.28
N LYS A 245 22.46 -19.64 30.06
CA LYS A 245 21.62 -20.56 30.81
C LYS A 245 21.08 -19.87 32.07
N GLY A 246 19.86 -20.23 32.51
CA GLY A 246 19.39 -20.03 33.89
C GLY A 246 17.92 -19.61 34.04
N SER A 247 17.03 -20.58 34.28
CA SER A 247 15.60 -20.47 34.65
C SER A 247 15.37 -19.87 36.06
N PRO A 248 14.12 -19.80 36.63
CA PRO A 248 12.74 -19.83 36.06
C PRO A 248 11.75 -18.76 36.64
N GLY A 249 10.61 -18.56 35.96
CA GLY A 249 9.35 -18.03 36.51
C GLY A 249 8.53 -17.35 35.41
N CYS A 250 7.37 -17.81 34.94
CA CYS A 250 6.21 -18.36 35.64
C CYS A 250 5.54 -19.47 34.80
N ARG A 251 4.98 -20.49 35.47
CA ARG A 251 4.12 -21.53 34.91
C ARG A 251 2.67 -21.34 35.40
N GLY A 252 1.72 -21.76 34.56
CA GLY A 252 0.30 -22.02 34.89
C GLY A 252 -0.63 -20.92 34.35
N ALA A 253 -1.68 -21.20 33.59
CA ALA A 253 -2.58 -22.34 33.69
C ALA A 253 -2.87 -23.02 32.34
N THR A 254 -2.81 -24.35 32.38
CA THR A 254 -3.32 -25.28 31.37
C THR A 254 -4.76 -25.66 31.66
N SER A 255 -5.47 -26.00 30.58
CA SER A 255 -6.73 -26.72 30.47
C SER A 255 -6.90 -27.90 31.43
N GLU A 256 -8.10 -28.03 32.00
CA GLU A 256 -8.61 -29.29 32.55
C GLU A 256 -9.65 -29.91 31.59
N GLN A 257 -9.43 -31.19 31.28
CA GLN A 257 -10.39 -32.11 30.68
C GLN A 257 -11.29 -32.67 31.79
N GLY A 258 -12.60 -32.69 31.57
CA GLY A 258 -13.57 -33.47 32.34
C GLY A 258 -14.15 -34.57 31.46
N ASP A 259 -13.83 -35.81 31.80
CA ASP A 259 -14.30 -37.04 31.18
C ASP A 259 -15.63 -37.48 31.84
N ALA A 260 -16.65 -37.83 31.04
CA ALA A 260 -17.84 -38.51 31.52
C ALA A 260 -18.41 -39.40 30.40
N ARG A 261 -18.08 -40.69 30.48
CA ARG A 261 -18.73 -41.80 29.77
C ARG A 261 -20.10 -42.11 30.37
N ALA A 262 -21.11 -42.28 29.51
CA ALA A 262 -22.15 -43.30 29.69
C ALA A 262 -22.70 -43.78 28.33
N ARG A 263 -23.02 -45.06 28.27
CA ARG A 263 -23.23 -45.91 27.10
C ARG A 263 -24.70 -45.89 26.62
N GLY A 264 -24.91 -46.15 25.33
CA GLY A 264 -26.21 -46.52 24.76
C GLY A 264 -26.05 -47.02 23.33
N VAL A 265 -26.25 -48.32 23.14
CA VAL A 265 -26.10 -49.09 21.90
C VAL A 265 -27.36 -49.01 21.06
N ALA A 266 -27.24 -48.80 19.74
CA ALA A 266 -28.13 -49.39 18.74
C ALA A 266 -27.48 -49.32 17.35
N ASP A 267 -27.33 -50.48 16.74
CA ASP A 267 -26.81 -50.81 15.42
C ASP A 267 -27.99 -50.92 14.44
N VAL A 268 -27.89 -50.38 13.22
CA VAL A 268 -28.50 -50.91 11.96
C VAL A 268 -27.81 -50.27 10.74
N GLN A 269 -26.97 -51.08 10.09
CA GLN A 269 -26.79 -51.30 8.64
C GLN A 269 -27.36 -50.31 7.60
N GLY A 270 -26.53 -49.99 6.59
CA GLY A 270 -27.03 -49.87 5.20
C GLY A 270 -26.34 -48.88 4.26
N ALA A 271 -25.59 -49.44 3.30
CA ALA A 271 -25.51 -49.01 1.90
C ALA A 271 -24.56 -47.87 1.45
N THR A 272 -23.49 -48.32 0.76
CA THR A 272 -23.03 -47.91 -0.58
C THR A 272 -22.59 -46.47 -0.85
N GLY A 273 -21.27 -46.29 -0.92
CA GLY A 273 -20.54 -45.87 -2.14
C GLY A 273 -20.89 -44.53 -2.80
N ALA A 274 -20.02 -43.53 -2.60
CA ALA A 274 -19.70 -42.55 -3.64
C ALA A 274 -18.30 -41.96 -3.42
N VAL A 275 -17.52 -41.98 -4.49
CA VAL A 275 -16.15 -41.51 -4.62
C VAL A 275 -16.09 -39.99 -4.42
N VAL A 276 -15.26 -39.52 -3.48
CA VAL A 276 -14.97 -38.09 -3.30
C VAL A 276 -13.69 -37.76 -4.07
N HIS A 277 -13.83 -37.09 -5.22
CA HIS A 277 -12.71 -36.44 -5.88
C HIS A 277 -12.29 -35.22 -5.04
N GLY A 278 -11.09 -35.27 -4.49
CA GLY A 278 -10.45 -34.13 -3.84
C GLY A 278 -10.05 -33.07 -4.86
N GLU A 279 -10.65 -31.89 -4.75
CA GLU A 279 -10.24 -30.72 -5.52
C GLU A 279 -9.47 -29.77 -4.61
N LEU A 280 -8.17 -29.67 -4.88
CA LEU A 280 -7.22 -28.78 -4.24
C LEU A 280 -7.52 -27.34 -4.70
N ARG A 281 -8.34 -26.59 -3.95
CA ARG A 281 -8.49 -25.15 -4.18
C ARG A 281 -7.23 -24.41 -3.74
N VAL A 282 -6.44 -24.03 -4.73
CA VAL A 282 -5.32 -23.10 -4.62
C VAL A 282 -5.84 -21.73 -4.18
N LEU A 283 -5.43 -21.30 -2.99
CA LEU A 283 -5.62 -19.93 -2.51
C LEU A 283 -4.81 -18.99 -3.41
N GLY A 284 -5.49 -18.25 -4.28
CA GLY A 284 -4.90 -17.20 -5.10
C GLY A 284 -4.34 -16.08 -4.23
N ALA A 285 -3.02 -16.02 -4.10
CA ALA A 285 -2.32 -14.91 -3.45
C ALA A 285 -2.25 -13.71 -4.40
N CYS A 286 -2.82 -12.58 -3.99
CA CYS A 286 -2.59 -11.28 -4.63
C CYS A 286 -1.07 -10.94 -4.62
N PRO A 287 -0.42 -10.67 -5.77
CA PRO A 287 0.97 -10.26 -5.78
C PRO A 287 1.09 -8.77 -5.40
N LEU A 288 1.62 -8.52 -4.21
CA LEU A 288 1.90 -7.18 -3.69
C LEU A 288 3.23 -6.65 -4.27
N VAL A 289 3.19 -5.61 -5.09
CA VAL A 289 4.38 -4.88 -5.54
C VAL A 289 4.95 -4.07 -4.39
N ALA A 290 6.14 -4.42 -3.92
CA ALA A 290 6.86 -3.70 -2.87
C ALA A 290 7.90 -2.76 -3.48
N LEU A 291 7.62 -1.44 -3.53
CA LEU A 291 8.66 -0.44 -3.71
C LEU A 291 9.55 -0.36 -2.46
N HIS A 292 10.81 -0.73 -2.60
CA HIS A 292 11.88 -0.45 -1.64
C HIS A 292 12.51 0.90 -2.01
N VAL A 293 12.29 1.93 -1.19
CA VAL A 293 13.11 3.13 -1.19
C VAL A 293 14.06 3.02 0.00
N GLY A 294 15.34 2.82 -0.28
CA GLY A 294 16.38 2.68 0.73
C GLY A 294 17.73 3.06 0.13
N GLY A 295 18.02 4.36 0.13
CA GLY A 295 19.37 4.89 -0.03
C GLY A 295 19.78 5.51 1.30
N LEU A 296 20.62 4.80 2.06
CA LEU A 296 21.37 5.36 3.19
C LEU A 296 22.56 6.12 2.60
N SER A 297 22.54 7.45 2.63
CA SER A 297 23.75 8.26 2.46
C SER A 297 24.50 8.32 3.79
N ARG A 298 25.74 7.83 3.75
CA ARG A 298 26.72 7.90 4.83
C ARG A 298 27.19 9.36 4.94
N VAL A 299 26.88 10.03 6.05
CA VAL A 299 27.44 11.34 6.37
C VAL A 299 28.82 11.11 6.99
N GLU A 300 29.87 11.40 6.23
CA GLU A 300 31.24 11.47 6.73
C GLU A 300 31.50 12.91 7.20
N ARG A 301 31.83 13.04 8.48
CA ARG A 301 31.99 14.33 9.15
C ARG A 301 33.41 14.85 8.89
N SER A 302 33.60 15.68 7.87
CA SER A 302 34.85 16.45 7.71
C SER A 302 34.76 17.76 8.48
N ARG A 303 35.80 18.05 9.26
CA ARG A 303 35.99 19.30 10.02
C ARG A 303 36.39 20.41 9.04
N ALA A 304 35.57 21.45 8.89
CA ALA A 304 36.04 22.83 8.65
C ALA A 304 34.88 23.83 8.67
N GLY A 305 34.99 24.79 9.60
CA GLY A 305 34.63 26.22 9.51
C GLY A 305 33.39 26.69 8.73
N TRP A 306 32.52 27.38 9.44
CA TRP A 306 31.52 28.31 8.90
C TRP A 306 32.19 29.56 8.31
N THR A 307 31.76 30.00 7.12
CA THR A 307 31.74 31.42 6.73
C THR A 307 30.61 31.66 5.74
N HIS A 308 29.74 32.62 6.07
CA HIS A 308 28.75 33.22 5.19
C HIS A 308 29.41 34.09 4.11
N ILE A 309 29.06 33.87 2.84
CA ILE A 309 28.56 34.87 1.86
C ILE A 309 27.59 34.11 0.94
#